data_AF-A0A131Z3H6-F1
#
_entry.id   AF-A0A131Z3H6-F1
#
_cell.length_a   1.000
_cell.length_b   1.000
_cell.length_c   1.000
_cell.angle_alpha   90.00
_cell.angle_beta   90.00
_cell.angle_gamma   90.00
#
_symmetry.space_group_name_H-M   'P 1'
#
loop_
_entity.id
_entity.type
_entity.pdbx_description
1 polymer ?
#
loop_
_entity_poly.entity_id
_entity_poly.type
_entity_poly.pdbx_seq_one_letter_code
_entity_poly.pdbx_strand_id
1 'polypeptide(L)'
;MRTPAGRKIIGCVPICDHPNPMESQDPWAPKVKVNRPDQQCLTISPGAWKYIVAGINYTCELGKCNKNSECISFDLLIGCWRE
;
A
#
# COMPACT_ATOMS: atom_id res chain seq x y z
N MET A 1 7.41 3.25 0.08
CA MET A 1 8.65 2.46 0.15
C MET A 1 9.60 2.88 -0.95
N ARG A 2 10.90 2.88 -0.69
CA ARG A 2 11.90 2.95 -1.75
C ARG A 2 12.23 1.55 -2.26
N THR A 3 12.47 1.46 -3.55
CA THR A 3 13.08 0.31 -4.22
C THR A 3 14.11 0.82 -5.24
N PRO A 4 14.97 -0.04 -5.80
CA PRO A 4 15.84 0.32 -6.92
C PRO A 4 15.07 0.84 -8.16
N ALA A 5 13.81 0.44 -8.32
CA ALA A 5 12.90 0.88 -9.38
C ALA A 5 12.07 2.12 -9.01
N GLY A 6 12.55 2.90 -8.03
CA GLY A 6 11.91 4.13 -7.55
C GLY A 6 10.95 3.92 -6.37
N ARG A 7 10.12 4.92 -6.08
CA ARG A 7 9.14 4.84 -4.99
C ARG A 7 7.96 3.98 -5.39
N LYS A 8 7.56 3.08 -4.49
CA LYS A 8 6.37 2.21 -4.63
C LYS A 8 5.45 2.38 -3.40
N ILE A 9 4.16 2.19 -3.64
CA ILE A 9 3.14 2.14 -2.57
C ILE A 9 3.15 0.75 -1.93
N ILE A 10 2.74 0.68 -0.65
CA ILE A 10 2.49 -0.59 0.04
C ILE A 10 1.01 -0.90 -0.07
N GLY A 11 0.69 -2.11 -0.56
CA GLY A 11 -0.68 -2.49 -0.86
C GLY A 11 -1.36 -1.50 -1.83
N CYS A 12 -2.68 -1.59 -1.88
CA CYS A 12 -3.52 -0.73 -2.73
C CYS A 12 -4.65 -0.04 -1.95
N VAL A 13 -4.80 -0.38 -0.66
CA VAL A 13 -5.75 0.26 0.24
C VAL A 13 -5.10 1.50 0.83
N PRO A 14 -5.76 2.67 0.79
CA PRO A 14 -5.26 3.85 1.49
C PRO A 14 -5.21 3.59 3.00
N ILE A 15 -4.06 3.85 3.62
CA ILE A 15 -3.97 3.99 5.07
C ILE A 15 -4.31 5.45 5.37
N CYS A 16 -5.43 5.68 6.05
CA CYS A 16 -5.85 7.00 6.49
C CYS A 16 -5.56 7.13 7.98
N ASP A 17 -4.94 8.24 8.41
CA ASP A 17 -4.69 8.55 9.83
C ASP A 17 -5.97 8.91 10.59
N HIS A 18 -7.07 9.14 9.85
CA HIS A 18 -8.40 9.36 10.39
C HIS A 18 -9.34 8.23 9.95
N PRO A 19 -10.35 7.91 10.79
CA PRO A 19 -11.31 6.87 10.48
C PRO A 19 -11.91 7.11 9.10
N ASN A 20 -12.12 6.03 8.38
CA ASN A 20 -12.83 6.09 7.13
C ASN A 20 -14.21 6.72 7.42
N PRO A 21 -14.70 7.65 6.59
CA PRO A 21 -16.06 8.17 6.61
C PRO A 21 -17.18 7.11 6.74
N MET A 22 -16.89 5.85 6.38
CA MET A 22 -17.82 4.72 6.53
C MET A 22 -17.82 4.11 7.94
N GLU A 23 -16.77 4.36 8.73
CA GLU A 23 -16.62 3.94 10.13
C GLU A 23 -16.96 5.08 11.11
N SER A 24 -16.91 6.33 10.64
CA SER A 24 -17.51 7.45 11.36
C SER A 24 -19.03 7.33 11.32
N GLN A 25 -19.69 7.40 12.47
CA GLN A 25 -21.15 7.61 12.58
C GLN A 25 -21.60 8.99 12.04
N ASP A 26 -20.68 9.80 11.50
CA ASP A 26 -20.96 11.05 10.82
C ASP A 26 -21.55 10.77 9.41
N PRO A 27 -22.85 11.04 9.17
CA PRO A 27 -23.49 10.78 7.89
C PRO A 27 -22.98 11.67 6.75
N TRP A 28 -22.22 12.72 7.05
CA TRP A 28 -21.71 13.70 6.07
C TRP A 28 -20.26 13.47 5.69
N ALA A 29 -19.58 12.51 6.31
CA ALA A 29 -18.19 12.24 6.00
C ALA A 29 -18.05 11.78 4.53
N PRO A 30 -17.16 12.40 3.73
CA PRO A 30 -17.05 12.10 2.31
C PRO A 30 -16.40 10.73 2.12
N LYS A 31 -17.12 9.71 1.65
CA LYS A 31 -16.63 8.34 1.42
C LYS A 31 -15.48 8.30 0.39
N VAL A 32 -14.25 8.58 0.81
CA VAL A 32 -13.08 8.56 -0.07
C VAL A 32 -12.61 7.12 -0.29
N LYS A 33 -13.18 6.45 -1.29
CA LYS A 33 -12.56 5.25 -1.86
C LYS A 33 -11.44 5.68 -2.80
N VAL A 34 -10.22 5.77 -2.29
CA VAL A 34 -9.04 5.98 -3.16
C VAL A 34 -8.81 4.69 -3.94
N ASN A 35 -9.42 4.57 -5.11
CA ASN A 35 -9.14 3.48 -6.03
C ASN A 35 -7.95 3.87 -6.90
N ARG A 36 -6.90 3.04 -6.90
CA ARG A 36 -5.69 3.27 -7.71
C ARG A 36 -5.46 2.10 -8.67
N PRO A 37 -6.41 1.82 -9.58
CA PRO A 37 -6.27 0.71 -10.50
C PRO A 37 -4.99 0.92 -11.32
N ASP A 38 -4.36 -0.20 -11.65
CA ASP A 38 -3.18 -0.28 -12.49
C ASP A 38 -1.87 0.30 -11.92
N GLN A 39 -1.89 0.86 -10.71
CA GLN A 39 -0.67 1.33 -10.05
C GLN A 39 0.18 0.14 -9.57
N GLN A 40 1.51 0.25 -9.73
CA GLN A 40 2.45 -0.71 -9.14
C GLN A 40 2.49 -0.58 -7.62
N CYS A 41 2.48 -1.72 -6.94
CA CYS A 41 2.45 -1.82 -5.49
C CYS A 41 3.45 -2.88 -5.00
N LEU A 42 3.77 -2.84 -3.71
CA LEU A 42 4.43 -3.93 -3.01
C LEU A 42 3.35 -4.73 -2.28
N THR A 43 3.41 -6.06 -2.35
CA THR A 43 2.40 -6.98 -1.77
C THR A 43 2.45 -7.05 -0.23
N ILE A 44 3.21 -6.17 0.40
CA ILE A 44 3.24 -6.01 1.86
C ILE A 44 1.86 -5.57 2.36
N SER A 45 1.39 -6.20 3.43
CA SER A 45 0.19 -5.73 4.14
C SER A 45 0.41 -4.33 4.72
N PRO A 46 -0.53 -3.38 4.56
CA PRO A 46 -0.48 -2.07 5.20
C PRO A 46 -0.16 -2.12 6.70
N GLY A 47 -0.73 -3.09 7.43
CA GLY A 47 -0.50 -3.27 8.87
C GLY A 47 0.92 -3.73 9.23
N ALA A 48 1.67 -4.26 8.27
CA ALA A 48 3.06 -4.69 8.45
C ALA A 48 4.04 -3.49 8.46
N TRP A 49 3.63 -2.33 7.92
CA TRP A 49 4.47 -1.13 7.82
C TRP A 49 5.15 -0.74 9.14
N LYS A 50 4.42 -0.84 10.26
CA LYS A 50 4.93 -0.49 11.59
C LYS A 50 6.06 -1.39 12.09
N TYR A 51 6.21 -2.58 11.51
CA TYR A 51 7.26 -3.54 11.85
C TYR A 51 8.47 -3.46 10.92
N ILE A 52 8.39 -2.67 9.83
CA ILE A 52 9.51 -2.46 8.91
C ILE A 52 10.51 -1.49 9.53
N VAL A 53 11.73 -1.95 9.75
CA VAL A 53 12.84 -1.13 10.26
C VAL A 53 13.36 -0.23 9.15
N ALA A 54 13.55 1.06 9.46
CA ALA A 54 14.09 2.03 8.51
C ALA A 54 15.54 1.67 8.12
N GLY A 55 15.89 1.88 6.85
CA GLY A 55 17.23 1.62 6.30
C GLY A 55 17.57 0.15 6.03
N ILE A 56 16.75 -0.81 6.48
CA ILE A 56 16.96 -2.23 6.20
C ILE A 56 16.42 -2.58 4.81
N ASN A 57 17.26 -3.27 4.02
CA ASN A 57 16.89 -3.75 2.69
C ASN A 57 16.22 -5.12 2.80
N TYR A 58 14.89 -5.14 2.74
CA TYR A 58 14.09 -6.35 2.70
C TYR A 58 13.89 -6.83 1.26
N THR A 59 13.55 -8.11 1.10
CA THR A 59 13.01 -8.64 -0.16
C THR A 59 11.50 -8.41 -0.15
N CYS A 60 11.02 -7.56 -1.07
CA CYS A 60 9.60 -7.37 -1.33
C CYS A 60 9.18 -8.05 -2.63
N GLU A 61 7.90 -8.34 -2.73
CA GLU A 61 7.28 -8.79 -3.96
C GLU A 61 6.48 -7.64 -4.61
N LEU A 62 6.62 -7.52 -5.92
CA LEU A 62 5.96 -6.52 -6.77
C LEU A 62 4.62 -7.03 -7.25
N GLY A 63 3.68 -6.10 -7.36
CA GLY A 63 2.37 -6.37 -7.94
C GLY A 63 1.76 -5.15 -8.58
N LYS A 64 0.49 -5.29 -8.93
CA LYS A 64 -0.35 -4.22 -9.50
C LYS A 64 -1.73 -4.22 -8.87
N CYS A 65 -2.21 -3.01 -8.62
CA CYS A 65 -3.53 -2.81 -8.04
C CYS A 65 -4.64 -3.18 -9.02
N ASN A 66 -5.59 -3.99 -8.56
CA ASN A 66 -6.82 -4.28 -9.29
C ASN A 66 -7.94 -3.28 -8.93
N LYS A 67 -9.11 -3.47 -9.55
CA LYS A 67 -10.30 -2.63 -9.30
C LYS A 67 -10.84 -2.73 -7.87
N ASN A 68 -10.48 -3.79 -7.14
CA ASN A 68 -10.90 -4.07 -5.77
C ASN A 68 -9.92 -3.51 -4.72
N SER A 69 -8.92 -2.71 -5.14
CA SER A 69 -7.86 -2.22 -4.25
C SER A 69 -7.03 -3.35 -3.60
N GLU A 70 -6.85 -4.44 -4.33
CA GLU A 70 -5.95 -5.54 -3.95
C GLU A 70 -4.67 -5.43 -4.78
N CYS A 71 -3.52 -5.65 -4.13
CA CYS A 71 -2.22 -5.71 -4.81
C CYS A 71 -1.98 -7.13 -5.32
N ILE A 72 -2.17 -7.35 -6.62
CA ILE A 72 -1.99 -8.66 -7.25
C ILE A 72 -0.53 -8.84 -7.61
N SER A 73 0.10 -9.88 -7.06
CA SER A 73 1.51 -10.20 -7.29
C SER A 73 1.82 -10.47 -8.76
N PHE A 74 3.05 -10.17 -9.16
CA PHE A 74 3.67 -10.58 -10.41
C PHE A 74 4.72 -11.70 -10.24
N ASP A 75 4.86 -12.25 -9.03
CA ASP A 75 5.95 -13.15 -8.63
C ASP A 75 7.36 -12.59 -8.89
N LEU A 76 7.47 -11.25 -8.96
CA LEU A 76 8.72 -10.53 -9.13
C LEU A 76 9.21 -10.00 -7.79
N LEU A 77 10.45 -10.30 -7.45
CA LEU A 77 11.07 -9.85 -6.20
C LEU A 77 11.95 -8.62 -6.44
N ILE A 78 11.97 -7.71 -5.46
CA ILE A 78 12.79 -6.51 -5.49
C ILE A 78 13.25 -6.13 -4.09
N GLY A 79 14.46 -5.58 -3.98
CA GLY A 79 14.93 -4.94 -2.75
C GLY A 79 14.05 -3.73 -2.40
N CYS A 80 13.73 -3.57 -1.11
CA CYS A 80 12.85 -2.51 -0.65
C CYS A 80 13.22 -2.07 0.77
N TRP A 81 13.08 -0.77 1.06
CA TRP A 81 13.38 -0.23 2.38
C TRP A 81 12.49 0.97 2.70
N ARG A 82 12.28 1.15 4.01
CA ARG A 82 11.69 2.35 4.58
C ARG A 82 12.78 3.40 4.71
N GLU A 83 12.49 4.59 4.21
CA GLU A 83 13.30 5.81 4.38
C GLU A 83 12.76 6.57 5.61
#